data_AF-A0A7S6RGZ7-F1
#
_entry.id   AF-A0A7S6RGZ7-F1
#
_cell.length_a   1.000
_cell.length_b   1.000
_cell.length_c   1.000
_cell.angle_alpha   90.00
_cell.angle_beta   90.00
_cell.angle_gamma   90.00
#
_symmetry.space_group_name_H-M   'P 1'
#
loop_
_entity.id
_entity.type
_entity.pdbx_description
1 polymer ?
#
loop_
_entity_poly.entity_id
_entity_poly.type
_entity_poly.pdbx_seq_one_letter_code
_entity_poly.pdbx_strand_id
1 'polypeptide(L)'
;MALDWGAVVVFATVHALALLAPWFFSWTALSITLFLHWLFGSIGVCLGYHRLLSHRSFKVPRWLEYAIAVLGALSLQGGPIFWVAGHRLHHGYTEDPDQDPYSASRGFWWSHILWIFYPRPEFFDYERYGRFAPDLARNPFYRWLNRYFILLQIPLALLLYVLGGWSFVIYGVFLRTVILWHTTWLINSVTHMWGYRTFPSEDNSCNLWWAAILTYGEGWHNNHHAYPHVAKCGWRWWEIDLTWWAIKFLKTVGLATNVNLPPTQVIESKNW
;
A
#
# COMPACT_ATOMS: atom_id res chain seq x y z
N MET A 1 10.76 -10.62 -21.75
CA MET A 1 9.49 -10.05 -21.24
C MET A 1 8.99 -9.07 -22.28
N ALA A 2 7.71 -9.12 -22.65
CA ALA A 2 7.11 -8.16 -23.58
C ALA A 2 6.57 -6.97 -22.79
N LEU A 3 6.68 -5.78 -23.39
CA LEU A 3 6.13 -4.55 -22.82
C LEU A 3 4.61 -4.51 -23.00
N ASP A 4 3.87 -4.20 -21.94
CA ASP A 4 2.44 -3.95 -22.00
C ASP A 4 2.17 -2.47 -22.31
N TRP A 5 1.90 -2.19 -23.58
CA TRP A 5 1.57 -0.85 -24.06
C TRP A 5 0.28 -0.29 -23.46
N GLY A 6 -0.69 -1.15 -23.10
CA GLY A 6 -1.91 -0.73 -22.45
C GLY A 6 -1.62 -0.16 -21.06
N ALA A 7 -0.82 -0.88 -20.27
CA ALA A 7 -0.35 -0.38 -18.98
C ALA A 7 0.45 0.93 -19.14
N VAL A 8 1.40 0.98 -20.08
CA VAL A 8 2.20 2.20 -20.34
C VAL A 8 1.30 3.40 -20.65
N VAL A 9 0.33 3.25 -21.55
CA VAL A 9 -0.60 4.33 -21.93
C VAL A 9 -1.44 4.78 -20.74
N VAL A 10 -1.96 3.85 -19.92
CA VAL A 10 -2.77 4.19 -18.74
C VAL A 10 -1.95 4.98 -17.73
N PHE A 11 -0.77 4.49 -17.37
CA PHE A 11 0.09 5.17 -16.40
C PHE A 11 0.56 6.52 -16.94
N ALA A 12 1.02 6.59 -18.20
CA ALA A 12 1.41 7.85 -18.83
C ALA A 12 0.27 8.87 -18.84
N THR A 13 -0.97 8.44 -19.14
CA THR A 13 -2.15 9.31 -19.15
C THR A 13 -2.44 9.88 -17.76
N VAL A 14 -2.42 9.05 -16.71
CA VAL A 14 -2.66 9.50 -15.33
C VAL A 14 -1.60 10.50 -14.88
N HIS A 15 -0.33 10.26 -15.23
CA HIS A 15 0.76 11.20 -14.93
C HIS A 15 0.60 12.51 -15.71
N ALA A 16 0.28 12.45 -17.01
CA ALA A 16 0.07 13.64 -17.83
C ALA A 16 -1.10 14.51 -17.31
N LEU A 17 -2.20 13.89 -16.86
CA LEU A 17 -3.31 14.61 -16.25
C LEU A 17 -2.94 15.21 -14.88
N ALA A 18 -2.11 14.52 -14.08
CA ALA A 18 -1.58 15.07 -12.84
C ALA A 18 -0.69 16.31 -13.06
N LEU A 19 0.03 16.38 -14.19
CA LEU A 19 0.83 17.55 -14.56
C LEU A 19 0.00 18.81 -14.80
N LEU A 20 -1.32 18.70 -14.96
CA LEU A 20 -2.20 19.87 -15.03
C LEU A 20 -2.37 20.60 -13.69
N ALA A 21 -1.92 20.01 -12.58
CA ALA A 21 -2.08 20.55 -11.23
C ALA A 21 -1.72 22.05 -11.09
N PRO A 22 -0.60 22.58 -11.65
CA PRO A 22 -0.26 24.00 -11.51
C PRO A 22 -1.35 24.96 -12.04
N TRP A 23 -2.07 24.58 -13.09
CA TRP A 23 -3.15 25.39 -13.68
C TRP A 23 -4.47 25.30 -12.94
N PHE A 24 -4.60 24.31 -12.06
CA PHE A 24 -5.82 24.01 -11.31
C PHE A 24 -5.62 24.11 -9.80
N PHE A 25 -4.53 24.77 -9.36
CA PHE A 25 -4.16 24.88 -7.96
C PHE A 25 -5.20 25.66 -7.15
N SER A 26 -5.55 25.11 -5.99
CA SER A 26 -6.14 25.86 -4.88
C SER A 26 -5.73 25.22 -3.56
N TRP A 27 -5.68 26.00 -2.48
CA TRP A 27 -5.37 25.49 -1.14
C TRP A 27 -6.36 24.43 -0.67
N THR A 28 -7.63 24.56 -1.08
CA THR A 28 -8.67 23.57 -0.77
C THR A 28 -8.43 22.26 -1.54
N ALA A 29 -8.07 22.33 -2.82
CA ALA A 29 -7.76 21.14 -3.63
C ALA A 29 -6.50 20.42 -3.12
N LEU A 30 -5.47 21.16 -2.68
CA LEU A 30 -4.31 20.59 -2.03
C LEU A 30 -4.69 19.89 -0.71
N SER A 31 -5.52 20.52 0.13
CA SER A 31 -6.02 19.90 1.37
C SER A 31 -6.77 18.59 1.10
N ILE A 32 -7.60 18.56 0.04
CA ILE A 32 -8.30 17.34 -0.39
C ILE A 32 -7.31 16.26 -0.84
N THR A 33 -6.28 16.63 -1.60
CA THR A 33 -5.22 15.70 -2.01
C THR A 33 -4.57 15.05 -0.80
N LEU A 34 -4.15 15.85 0.19
CA LEU A 34 -3.51 15.36 1.40
C LEU A 34 -4.44 14.47 2.22
N PHE A 35 -5.71 14.87 2.38
CA PHE A 35 -6.71 14.09 3.09
C PHE A 35 -6.99 12.75 2.39
N LEU A 36 -7.22 12.74 1.08
CA LEU A 36 -7.49 11.52 0.32
C LEU A 36 -6.23 10.64 0.19
N HIS A 37 -5.04 11.22 0.12
CA HIS A 37 -3.78 10.48 0.17
C HIS A 37 -3.64 9.75 1.51
N TRP A 38 -3.94 10.41 2.63
CA TRP A 38 -3.97 9.76 3.95
C TRP A 38 -5.07 8.69 4.04
N LEU A 39 -6.30 9.02 3.61
CA LEU A 39 -7.43 8.12 3.74
C LEU A 39 -7.25 6.84 2.91
N PHE A 40 -6.82 6.96 1.65
CA PHE A 40 -6.63 5.79 0.78
C PHE A 40 -5.28 5.13 0.98
N GLY A 41 -4.23 5.89 1.28
CA GLY A 41 -2.89 5.35 1.56
C GLY A 41 -2.79 4.75 2.95
N SER A 42 -2.90 5.56 4.01
CA SER A 42 -2.77 5.08 5.39
C SER A 42 -3.88 4.11 5.78
N ILE A 43 -5.15 4.50 5.63
CA ILE A 43 -6.26 3.65 6.10
C ILE A 43 -6.53 2.53 5.08
N GLY A 44 -6.60 2.86 3.80
CA GLY A 44 -6.88 1.88 2.75
C GLY A 44 -5.77 0.85 2.53
N VAL A 45 -4.55 1.31 2.23
CA VAL A 45 -3.42 0.43 1.87
C VAL A 45 -2.69 -0.05 3.13
N CYS A 46 -2.14 0.85 3.95
CA CYS A 46 -1.29 0.46 5.09
C CYS A 46 -2.05 -0.30 6.18
N LEU A 47 -3.19 0.24 6.63
CA LEU A 47 -4.02 -0.41 7.66
C LEU A 47 -4.79 -1.60 7.05
N GLY A 48 -5.41 -1.39 5.88
CA GLY A 48 -6.29 -2.34 5.23
C GLY A 48 -5.57 -3.46 4.49
N TYR A 49 -5.03 -3.16 3.32
CA TYR A 49 -4.45 -4.20 2.45
C TYR A 49 -3.22 -4.85 3.09
N HIS A 50 -2.36 -4.05 3.71
CA HIS A 50 -1.12 -4.51 4.28
C HIS A 50 -1.32 -5.23 5.63
N ARG A 51 -1.59 -4.49 6.71
CA ARG A 51 -1.58 -5.05 8.07
C ARG A 51 -2.81 -5.92 8.37
N LEU A 52 -4.00 -5.53 7.90
CA LEU A 52 -5.25 -6.27 8.17
C LEU A 52 -5.43 -7.48 7.26
N LEU A 53 -5.31 -7.33 5.94
CA LEU A 53 -5.63 -8.41 4.98
C LEU A 53 -4.42 -9.31 4.66
N SER A 54 -3.24 -8.73 4.45
CA SER A 54 -2.06 -9.52 4.09
C SER A 54 -1.46 -10.23 5.29
N HIS A 55 -1.20 -9.51 6.38
CA HIS A 55 -0.49 -10.03 7.54
C HIS A 55 -1.37 -10.51 8.68
N ARG A 56 -2.67 -10.16 8.67
CA ARG A 56 -3.62 -10.54 9.74
C ARG A 56 -3.12 -10.10 11.12
N SER A 57 -2.45 -8.95 11.20
CA SER A 57 -1.83 -8.45 12.44
C SER A 57 -2.86 -8.03 13.50
N PHE A 58 -4.13 -7.89 13.12
CA PHE A 58 -5.27 -7.65 13.99
C PHE A 58 -6.57 -8.08 13.29
N LYS A 59 -7.69 -8.05 14.01
CA LYS A 59 -9.04 -8.32 13.48
C LYS A 59 -9.99 -7.17 13.80
N VAL A 60 -10.91 -6.89 12.88
CA VAL A 60 -12.00 -5.93 13.05
C VAL A 60 -13.34 -6.55 12.65
N PRO A 61 -14.49 -5.97 13.04
CA PRO A 61 -15.79 -6.38 12.51
C PRO A 61 -15.82 -6.36 10.99
N ARG A 62 -16.54 -7.31 10.39
CA ARG A 62 -16.52 -7.54 8.93
C ARG A 62 -16.99 -6.34 8.11
N TRP A 63 -17.95 -5.57 8.61
CA TRP A 63 -18.40 -4.35 7.95
C TRP A 63 -17.29 -3.30 7.85
N LEU A 64 -16.45 -3.19 8.88
CA LEU A 64 -15.34 -2.26 8.93
C LEU A 64 -14.19 -2.75 8.05
N GLU A 65 -13.89 -4.06 8.08
CA GLU A 65 -12.92 -4.68 7.16
C GLU A 65 -13.28 -4.41 5.70
N TYR A 66 -14.57 -4.53 5.34
CA TYR A 66 -15.05 -4.24 3.99
C TYR A 66 -14.96 -2.76 3.63
N ALA A 67 -15.36 -1.86 4.54
CA ALA A 67 -15.23 -0.43 4.32
C ALA A 67 -13.77 -0.02 4.09
N ILE A 68 -12.85 -0.51 4.92
CA ILE A 68 -11.41 -0.29 4.77
C ILE A 68 -10.90 -0.85 3.43
N ALA A 69 -11.36 -2.04 3.02
CA ALA A 69 -10.95 -2.61 1.74
C ALA A 69 -11.40 -1.77 0.53
N VAL A 70 -12.58 -1.14 0.59
CA VAL A 70 -13.05 -0.19 -0.43
C VAL A 70 -12.16 1.06 -0.46
N LEU A 71 -11.74 1.58 0.70
CA LEU A 71 -10.77 2.68 0.74
C LEU A 71 -9.43 2.28 0.10
N GLY A 72 -8.97 1.04 0.34
CA GLY A 72 -7.78 0.50 -0.32
C GLY A 72 -7.97 0.41 -1.85
N ALA A 73 -9.15 0.04 -2.32
CA ALA A 73 -9.45 -0.08 -3.75
C ALA A 73 -9.43 1.29 -4.45
N LEU A 74 -9.83 2.35 -3.74
CA LEU A 74 -9.78 3.73 -4.23
C LEU A 74 -8.35 4.28 -4.40
N SER A 75 -7.32 3.59 -3.86
CA SER A 75 -5.91 3.94 -4.06
C SER A 75 -5.41 3.71 -5.49
N LEU A 76 -6.13 2.94 -6.32
CA LEU A 76 -5.70 2.49 -7.65
C LEU A 76 -4.41 1.67 -7.67
N GLN A 77 -4.09 0.92 -6.60
CA GLN A 77 -2.94 0.01 -6.57
C GLN A 77 -3.28 -1.44 -6.96
N GLY A 78 -4.40 -1.63 -7.65
CA GLY A 78 -4.98 -2.95 -7.90
C GLY A 78 -6.09 -3.30 -6.91
N GLY A 79 -6.82 -4.37 -7.24
CA GLY A 79 -7.83 -4.92 -6.36
C GLY A 79 -7.24 -5.58 -5.10
N PRO A 80 -8.06 -5.85 -4.07
CA PRO A 80 -7.57 -6.42 -2.81
C PRO A 80 -6.94 -7.79 -2.98
N ILE A 81 -7.41 -8.63 -3.91
CA ILE A 81 -6.83 -9.96 -4.13
C ILE A 81 -5.47 -9.83 -4.82
N PHE A 82 -5.38 -8.99 -5.86
CA PHE A 82 -4.14 -8.73 -6.58
C PHE A 82 -3.05 -8.17 -5.64
N TRP A 83 -3.39 -7.15 -4.86
CA TRP A 83 -2.45 -6.50 -3.93
C TRP A 83 -1.99 -7.48 -2.85
N VAL A 84 -2.91 -8.16 -2.16
CA VAL A 84 -2.58 -9.11 -1.08
C VAL A 84 -1.80 -10.31 -1.60
N ALA A 85 -2.14 -10.84 -2.78
CA ALA A 85 -1.41 -11.93 -3.40
C ALA A 85 0.03 -11.53 -3.73
N GLY A 86 0.22 -10.39 -4.41
CA GLY A 86 1.54 -9.87 -4.74
C GLY A 86 2.38 -9.62 -3.49
N HIS A 87 1.78 -9.04 -2.45
CA HIS A 87 2.47 -8.75 -1.20
C HIS A 87 2.88 -10.01 -0.41
N ARG A 88 2.00 -11.00 -0.32
CA ARG A 88 2.34 -12.29 0.31
C ARG A 88 3.42 -13.03 -0.46
N LEU A 89 3.42 -12.91 -1.79
CA LEU A 89 4.41 -13.53 -2.64
C LEU A 89 5.78 -12.83 -2.52
N HIS A 90 5.79 -11.49 -2.43
CA HIS A 90 6.98 -10.73 -2.09
C HIS A 90 7.57 -11.19 -0.76
N HIS A 91 6.80 -11.28 0.33
CA HIS A 91 7.33 -11.79 1.60
C HIS A 91 7.80 -13.25 1.56
N GLY A 92 7.20 -14.08 0.72
CA GLY A 92 7.58 -15.48 0.58
C GLY A 92 8.88 -15.69 -0.19
N TYR A 93 9.24 -14.75 -1.06
CA TYR A 93 10.40 -14.85 -1.96
C TYR A 93 11.15 -13.54 -2.09
N THR A 94 11.24 -12.76 -1.00
CA THR A 94 11.79 -11.40 -1.04
C THR A 94 13.11 -11.40 -1.81
N GLU A 95 13.22 -10.51 -2.79
CA GLU A 95 14.43 -10.35 -3.61
C GLU A 95 14.79 -11.49 -4.57
N ASP A 96 14.01 -12.58 -4.64
CA ASP A 96 14.09 -13.56 -5.72
C ASP A 96 13.72 -12.88 -7.05
N PRO A 97 14.61 -12.84 -8.06
CA PRO A 97 14.33 -12.14 -9.31
C PRO A 97 13.15 -12.74 -10.06
N ASP A 98 12.84 -14.03 -9.91
CA ASP A 98 11.82 -14.72 -10.69
C ASP A 98 10.51 -14.87 -9.94
N GLN A 99 10.56 -14.98 -8.61
CA GLN A 99 9.38 -15.24 -7.79
C GLN A 99 8.83 -13.99 -7.09
N ASP A 100 9.65 -12.99 -6.76
CA ASP A 100 9.15 -11.71 -6.23
C ASP A 100 8.71 -10.82 -7.40
N PRO A 101 7.43 -10.38 -7.45
CA PRO A 101 6.91 -9.52 -8.51
C PRO A 101 7.76 -8.27 -8.72
N TYR A 102 8.18 -7.63 -7.63
CA TYR A 102 8.88 -6.34 -7.61
C TYR A 102 10.24 -6.45 -6.91
N SER A 103 10.93 -7.57 -7.14
CA SER A 103 12.29 -7.85 -6.63
C SER A 103 13.25 -6.68 -6.79
N ALA A 104 13.76 -6.17 -5.66
CA ALA A 104 14.77 -5.12 -5.64
C ALA A 104 16.12 -5.56 -6.24
N SER A 105 16.39 -6.88 -6.29
CA SER A 105 17.57 -7.46 -6.96
C SER A 105 17.62 -7.19 -8.46
N ARG A 106 16.47 -6.89 -9.09
CA ARG A 106 16.39 -6.43 -10.49
C ARG A 106 16.66 -4.92 -10.65
N GLY A 107 16.95 -4.22 -9.55
CA GLY A 107 17.32 -2.81 -9.52
C GLY A 107 16.14 -1.87 -9.23
N PHE A 108 16.49 -0.63 -8.89
CA PHE A 108 15.55 0.42 -8.46
C PHE A 108 14.33 0.57 -9.37
N TRP A 109 14.54 0.71 -10.69
CA TRP A 109 13.43 0.94 -11.61
C TRP A 109 12.50 -0.26 -11.73
N TRP A 110 13.04 -1.49 -11.59
CA TRP A 110 12.22 -2.69 -11.59
C TRP A 110 11.27 -2.71 -10.40
N SER A 111 11.80 -2.59 -9.19
CA SER A 111 10.98 -2.62 -7.97
C SER A 111 10.09 -1.39 -7.81
N HIS A 112 10.46 -0.26 -8.40
CA HIS A 112 9.66 0.96 -8.35
C HIS A 112 8.47 0.95 -9.31
N ILE A 113 8.64 0.57 -10.59
CA ILE A 113 7.53 0.69 -11.56
C ILE A 113 7.57 -0.30 -12.72
N LEU A 114 8.75 -0.72 -13.20
CA LEU A 114 8.83 -1.50 -14.45
C LEU A 114 8.19 -2.89 -14.32
N TRP A 115 8.10 -3.47 -13.12
CA TRP A 115 7.40 -4.74 -12.91
C TRP A 115 5.94 -4.71 -13.37
N ILE A 116 5.33 -3.52 -13.42
CA ILE A 116 3.95 -3.30 -13.90
C ILE A 116 3.90 -3.31 -15.43
N PHE A 117 4.92 -2.76 -16.09
CA PHE A 117 4.97 -2.63 -17.56
C PHE A 117 5.46 -3.90 -18.26
N TYR A 118 6.07 -4.82 -17.52
CA TYR A 118 6.47 -6.14 -17.98
C TYR A 118 5.69 -7.21 -17.22
N PRO A 119 4.35 -7.29 -17.40
CA PRO A 119 3.52 -8.18 -16.63
C PRO A 119 3.93 -9.62 -16.88
N ARG A 120 4.15 -10.37 -15.80
CA ARG A 120 4.34 -11.82 -15.88
C ARG A 120 3.02 -12.50 -15.47
N PRO A 121 2.54 -13.49 -16.23
CA PRO A 121 1.24 -14.12 -15.95
C PRO A 121 1.11 -14.61 -14.51
N GLU A 122 2.19 -15.06 -13.88
CA GLU A 122 2.25 -15.51 -12.49
C GLU A 122 1.69 -14.46 -11.51
N PHE A 123 1.83 -13.17 -11.84
CA PHE A 123 1.40 -12.05 -10.98
C PHE A 123 0.17 -11.31 -11.51
N PHE A 124 -0.13 -11.39 -12.81
CA PHE A 124 -1.22 -10.62 -13.45
C PHE A 124 -2.41 -11.46 -13.94
N ASP A 125 -2.28 -12.79 -14.00
CA ASP A 125 -3.40 -13.71 -14.27
C ASP A 125 -4.12 -14.07 -12.96
N TYR A 126 -5.41 -13.75 -12.89
CA TYR A 126 -6.26 -13.98 -11.71
C TYR A 126 -6.23 -15.42 -11.21
N GLU A 127 -6.26 -16.39 -12.12
CA GLU A 127 -6.27 -17.82 -11.76
C GLU A 127 -4.93 -18.28 -11.17
N ARG A 128 -3.85 -17.54 -11.44
CA ARG A 128 -2.52 -17.78 -10.89
C ARG A 128 -2.33 -17.04 -9.57
N TYR A 129 -2.45 -15.71 -9.57
CA TYR A 129 -2.15 -14.92 -8.38
C TYR A 129 -3.18 -15.13 -7.26
N GLY A 130 -4.44 -15.44 -7.59
CA GLY A 130 -5.50 -15.65 -6.60
C GLY A 130 -5.19 -16.78 -5.60
N ARG A 131 -4.30 -17.71 -5.96
CA ARG A 131 -3.84 -18.81 -5.11
C ARG A 131 -3.01 -18.36 -3.91
N PHE A 132 -2.40 -17.18 -3.97
CA PHE A 132 -1.63 -16.59 -2.85
C PHE A 132 -2.52 -15.78 -1.88
N ALA A 133 -3.78 -15.53 -2.27
CA ALA A 133 -4.80 -14.91 -1.41
C ALA A 133 -6.10 -15.72 -1.37
N PRO A 134 -6.07 -17.03 -1.03
CA PRO A 134 -7.22 -17.92 -1.17
C PRO A 134 -8.37 -17.56 -0.23
N ASP A 135 -8.06 -16.97 0.92
CA ASP A 135 -9.03 -16.44 1.88
C ASP A 135 -9.87 -15.29 1.29
N LEU A 136 -9.25 -14.40 0.48
CA LEU A 136 -9.97 -13.33 -0.21
C LEU A 136 -10.64 -13.85 -1.49
N ALA A 137 -9.98 -14.73 -2.25
CA ALA A 137 -10.49 -15.26 -3.50
C ALA A 137 -11.80 -16.06 -3.34
N ARG A 138 -12.00 -16.70 -2.18
CA ARG A 138 -13.26 -17.40 -1.85
C ARG A 138 -14.43 -16.48 -1.52
N ASN A 139 -14.16 -15.21 -1.20
CA ASN A 139 -15.18 -14.27 -0.76
C ASN A 139 -15.73 -13.45 -1.94
N PRO A 140 -17.05 -13.49 -2.22
CA PRO A 140 -17.66 -12.78 -3.35
C PRO A 140 -17.47 -11.27 -3.29
N PHE A 141 -17.44 -10.67 -2.10
CA PHE A 141 -17.22 -9.23 -1.93
C PHE A 141 -15.82 -8.82 -2.45
N TYR A 142 -14.77 -9.56 -2.06
CA TYR A 142 -13.42 -9.25 -2.52
C TYR A 142 -13.23 -9.54 -4.00
N ARG A 143 -13.89 -10.57 -4.55
CA ARG A 143 -13.88 -10.82 -6.01
C ARG A 143 -14.52 -9.67 -6.78
N TRP A 144 -15.68 -9.20 -6.34
CA TRP A 144 -16.34 -8.03 -6.94
C TRP A 144 -15.43 -6.80 -6.85
N LEU A 145 -14.92 -6.51 -5.65
CA LEU A 145 -14.06 -5.35 -5.44
C LEU A 145 -12.78 -5.44 -6.28
N ASN A 146 -12.18 -6.63 -6.38
CA ASN A 146 -10.98 -6.87 -7.19
C ASN A 146 -11.21 -6.67 -8.68
N ARG A 147 -12.39 -7.03 -9.18
CA ARG A 147 -12.74 -6.87 -10.60
C ARG A 147 -13.09 -5.43 -10.95
N TYR A 148 -13.76 -4.71 -10.05
CA TYR A 148 -14.39 -3.42 -10.36
C TYR A 148 -13.73 -2.21 -9.66
N PHE A 149 -12.59 -2.39 -8.98
CA PHE A 149 -11.95 -1.30 -8.21
C PHE A 149 -11.73 -0.01 -9.02
N ILE A 150 -11.38 -0.12 -10.31
CA ILE A 150 -11.18 1.05 -11.18
C ILE A 150 -12.48 1.86 -11.33
N LEU A 151 -13.64 1.19 -11.43
CA LEU A 151 -14.94 1.85 -11.59
C LEU A 151 -15.32 2.70 -10.37
N LEU A 152 -14.72 2.44 -9.20
CA LEU A 152 -14.94 3.27 -8.00
C LEU A 152 -14.42 4.71 -8.16
N GLN A 153 -13.54 4.96 -9.14
CA GLN A 153 -13.09 6.32 -9.44
C GLN A 153 -14.19 7.17 -10.08
N ILE A 154 -15.18 6.57 -10.75
CA ILE A 154 -16.28 7.31 -11.39
C ILE A 154 -17.12 8.08 -10.35
N PRO A 155 -17.69 7.43 -9.32
CA PRO A 155 -18.45 8.16 -8.29
C PRO A 155 -17.55 9.11 -7.48
N LEU A 156 -16.29 8.76 -7.22
CA LEU A 156 -15.35 9.66 -6.55
C LEU A 156 -15.09 10.93 -7.37
N ALA A 157 -14.78 10.80 -8.67
CA ALA A 157 -14.52 11.91 -9.56
C ALA A 157 -15.76 12.80 -9.73
N LEU A 158 -16.95 12.20 -9.87
CA LEU A 158 -18.21 12.95 -9.95
C LEU A 158 -18.45 13.76 -8.66
N LEU A 159 -18.26 13.15 -7.50
CA LEU A 159 -18.40 13.84 -6.21
C LEU A 159 -17.42 15.01 -6.10
N LEU A 160 -16.14 14.79 -6.44
CA LEU A 160 -15.12 15.84 -6.41
C LEU A 160 -15.44 16.96 -7.39
N TYR A 161 -15.92 16.64 -8.58
CA TYR A 161 -16.33 17.62 -9.57
C TYR A 161 -17.49 18.50 -9.08
N VAL A 162 -18.50 17.89 -8.45
CA VAL A 162 -19.63 18.65 -7.88
C VAL A 162 -19.17 19.58 -6.75
N LEU A 163 -18.20 19.15 -5.94
CA LEU A 163 -17.73 19.91 -4.78
C LEU A 163 -16.73 21.03 -5.11
N GLY A 164 -15.93 20.91 -6.17
CA GLY A 164 -14.91 21.90 -6.49
C GLY A 164 -14.39 21.85 -7.92
N GLY A 165 -15.19 21.32 -8.85
CA GLY A 165 -14.92 21.28 -10.28
C GLY A 165 -13.66 20.50 -10.64
N TRP A 166 -13.07 20.86 -11.78
CA TRP A 166 -11.85 20.23 -12.29
C TRP A 166 -10.65 20.37 -11.36
N SER A 167 -10.60 21.43 -10.52
CA SER A 167 -9.56 21.58 -9.51
C SER A 167 -9.54 20.38 -8.56
N PHE A 168 -10.71 20.00 -8.03
CA PHE A 168 -10.79 18.86 -7.12
C PHE A 168 -10.59 17.52 -7.81
N VAL A 169 -10.99 17.37 -9.07
CA VAL A 169 -10.75 16.13 -9.84
C VAL A 169 -9.26 15.96 -10.12
N ILE A 170 -8.59 16.99 -10.62
CA ILE A 170 -7.15 16.94 -10.94
C ILE A 170 -6.33 16.63 -9.68
N TYR A 171 -6.65 17.29 -8.57
CA TYR A 171 -5.96 17.10 -7.31
C TYR A 171 -6.34 15.79 -6.61
N GLY A 172 -7.63 15.56 -6.37
CA GLY A 172 -8.14 14.43 -5.60
C GLY A 172 -8.15 13.09 -6.32
N VAL A 173 -8.13 13.08 -7.66
CA VAL A 173 -7.99 11.84 -8.46
C VAL A 173 -6.56 11.71 -8.97
N PHE A 174 -6.15 12.53 -9.93
CA PHE A 174 -4.92 12.27 -10.69
C PHE A 174 -3.65 12.56 -9.89
N LEU A 175 -3.47 13.76 -9.35
CA LEU A 175 -2.28 14.13 -8.58
C LEU A 175 -2.14 13.26 -7.33
N ARG A 176 -3.22 13.10 -6.56
CA ARG A 176 -3.27 12.21 -5.39
C ARG A 176 -2.86 10.79 -5.73
N THR A 177 -3.36 10.21 -6.83
CA THR A 177 -3.01 8.86 -7.25
C THR A 177 -1.53 8.74 -7.61
N VAL A 178 -0.98 9.68 -8.39
CA VAL A 178 0.45 9.67 -8.76
C VAL A 178 1.35 9.76 -7.53
N ILE A 179 1.05 10.68 -6.60
CA ILE A 179 1.82 10.81 -5.36
C ILE A 179 1.70 9.51 -4.54
N LEU A 180 0.50 8.95 -4.42
CA LEU A 180 0.28 7.72 -3.63
C LEU A 180 0.98 6.49 -4.23
N TRP A 181 1.00 6.37 -5.55
CA TRP A 181 1.75 5.34 -6.25
C TRP A 181 3.23 5.44 -5.95
N HIS A 182 3.84 6.60 -6.19
CA HIS A 182 5.27 6.77 -5.97
C HIS A 182 5.64 6.61 -4.49
N THR A 183 4.87 7.15 -3.54
CA THR A 183 5.16 6.96 -2.11
C THR A 183 5.10 5.48 -1.72
N THR A 184 4.15 4.71 -2.26
CA THR A 184 4.08 3.27 -1.98
C THR A 184 5.22 2.50 -2.64
N TRP A 185 5.54 2.80 -3.90
CA TRP A 185 6.62 2.12 -4.62
C TRP A 185 8.02 2.41 -4.08
N LEU A 186 8.21 3.53 -3.36
CA LEU A 186 9.43 3.77 -2.59
C LEU A 186 9.68 2.68 -1.53
N ILE A 187 8.65 2.03 -1.02
CA ILE A 187 8.77 0.91 -0.07
C ILE A 187 9.22 -0.40 -0.73
N ASN A 188 9.00 -0.55 -2.03
CA ASN A 188 9.55 -1.71 -2.76
C ASN A 188 10.98 -1.44 -3.23
N SER A 189 11.32 -0.17 -3.43
CA SER A 189 12.59 0.26 -4.04
C SER A 189 13.59 0.76 -3.01
N VAL A 190 13.38 1.97 -2.49
CA VAL A 190 14.34 2.67 -1.64
C VAL A 190 14.58 1.96 -0.32
N THR A 191 13.54 1.44 0.34
CA THR A 191 13.70 0.72 1.62
C THR A 191 14.31 -0.68 1.45
N HIS A 192 14.56 -1.17 0.24
CA HIS A 192 15.39 -2.35 -0.01
C HIS A 192 16.84 -2.01 -0.38
N MET A 193 17.18 -0.71 -0.43
CA MET A 193 18.49 -0.24 -0.88
C MET A 193 19.20 0.63 0.15
N TRP A 194 18.45 1.45 0.90
CA TRP A 194 19.00 2.46 1.78
C TRP A 194 18.25 2.55 3.10
N GLY A 195 19.02 2.66 4.19
CA GLY A 195 18.51 2.83 5.54
C GLY A 195 19.37 2.08 6.56
N TYR A 196 18.88 2.02 7.80
CA TYR A 196 19.51 1.21 8.85
C TYR A 196 18.74 -0.09 9.05
N ARG A 197 19.40 -1.11 9.60
CA ARG A 197 18.73 -2.35 10.01
C ARG A 197 18.73 -2.47 11.52
N THR A 198 17.56 -2.79 12.05
CA THR A 198 17.33 -3.00 13.46
C THR A 198 17.45 -4.49 13.80
N PHE A 199 17.00 -5.36 12.89
CA PHE A 199 17.00 -6.80 13.03
C PHE A 199 17.79 -7.44 11.89
N PRO A 200 18.46 -8.57 12.15
CA PRO A 200 18.99 -9.40 11.08
C PRO A 200 17.82 -9.94 10.23
N SER A 201 17.92 -9.78 8.91
CA SER A 201 17.02 -10.35 7.91
C SER A 201 17.85 -10.95 6.78
N GLU A 202 17.31 -11.94 6.07
CA GLU A 202 17.98 -12.56 4.90
C GLU A 202 17.84 -11.71 3.63
N ASP A 203 16.91 -10.74 3.62
CA ASP A 203 16.70 -9.77 2.55
C ASP A 203 17.46 -8.44 2.77
N ASN A 204 17.32 -7.51 1.82
CA ASN A 204 17.87 -6.17 1.89
C ASN A 204 16.95 -5.10 2.47
N SER A 205 15.84 -5.48 3.11
CA SER A 205 14.95 -4.52 3.76
C SER A 205 15.67 -3.66 4.80
N CYS A 206 15.36 -2.37 4.82
CA CYS A 206 15.98 -1.32 5.60
C CYS A 206 14.91 -0.38 6.16
N ASN A 207 15.16 0.13 7.36
CA ASN A 207 14.36 1.18 7.97
C ASN A 207 14.78 2.56 7.45
N LEU A 208 13.82 3.37 7.01
CA LEU A 208 14.06 4.68 6.43
C LEU A 208 13.00 5.69 6.88
N TRP A 209 13.44 6.63 7.74
CA TRP A 209 12.54 7.53 8.46
C TRP A 209 11.70 8.44 7.57
N TRP A 210 12.29 8.98 6.49
CA TRP A 210 11.57 9.88 5.60
C TRP A 210 10.54 9.13 4.75
N ALA A 211 10.84 7.88 4.38
CA ALA A 211 9.87 7.01 3.72
C ALA A 211 8.72 6.69 4.67
N ALA A 212 8.99 6.47 5.96
CA ALA A 212 7.96 6.24 6.97
C ALA A 212 7.03 7.44 7.15
N ILE A 213 7.52 8.68 7.02
CA ILE A 213 6.68 9.88 7.03
C ILE A 213 5.72 9.89 5.82
N LEU A 214 6.23 9.60 4.63
CA LEU A 214 5.43 9.60 3.39
C LEU A 214 4.41 8.45 3.33
N THR A 215 4.71 7.35 4.03
CA THR A 215 3.94 6.11 3.97
C THR A 215 3.34 5.73 5.32
N TYR A 216 3.18 6.69 6.23
CA TYR A 216 2.41 6.49 7.46
C TYR A 216 2.95 5.38 8.39
N GLY A 217 4.24 5.07 8.31
CA GLY A 217 4.92 4.05 9.12
C GLY A 217 5.45 2.85 8.34
N GLU A 218 5.16 2.71 7.04
CA GLU A 218 5.62 1.57 6.24
C GLU A 218 7.12 1.63 5.91
N GLY A 219 7.77 2.79 6.08
CA GLY A 219 9.22 2.93 5.92
C GLY A 219 10.05 2.23 6.99
N TRP A 220 9.46 1.70 8.07
CA TRP A 220 10.13 0.83 9.04
C TRP A 220 10.21 -0.60 8.50
N HIS A 221 10.75 -0.74 7.30
CA HIS A 221 10.61 -1.92 6.46
C HIS A 221 11.42 -3.12 6.96
N ASN A 222 12.62 -2.89 7.51
CA ASN A 222 13.39 -3.97 8.14
C ASN A 222 12.71 -4.52 9.39
N ASN A 223 12.10 -3.65 10.21
CA ASN A 223 11.31 -4.10 11.35
C ASN A 223 10.13 -4.97 10.90
N HIS A 224 9.46 -4.52 9.83
CA HIS A 224 8.33 -5.22 9.23
C HIS A 224 8.72 -6.59 8.67
N HIS A 225 9.76 -6.68 7.84
CA HIS A 225 10.22 -7.94 7.27
C HIS A 225 10.72 -8.94 8.31
N ALA A 226 11.35 -8.46 9.39
CA ALA A 226 11.76 -9.32 10.49
C ALA A 226 10.57 -9.87 11.30
N TYR A 227 9.47 -9.11 11.41
CA TYR A 227 8.28 -9.49 12.18
C TYR A 227 6.98 -9.13 11.45
N PRO A 228 6.66 -9.80 10.32
CA PRO A 228 5.62 -9.36 9.38
C PRO A 228 4.21 -9.38 9.97
N HIS A 229 3.96 -10.25 10.96
CA HIS A 229 2.66 -10.35 11.62
C HIS A 229 2.45 -9.33 12.75
N VAL A 230 3.48 -8.56 13.13
CA VAL A 230 3.35 -7.56 14.20
C VAL A 230 2.63 -6.32 13.67
N ALA A 231 1.65 -5.81 14.43
CA ALA A 231 0.81 -4.70 13.96
C ALA A 231 1.51 -3.35 13.92
N LYS A 232 2.65 -3.21 14.63
CA LYS A 232 3.45 -1.99 14.76
C LYS A 232 4.76 -2.18 13.99
N CYS A 233 4.98 -1.37 12.95
CA CYS A 233 6.23 -1.41 12.17
C CYS A 233 7.32 -0.57 12.83
N GLY A 234 6.98 0.56 13.47
CA GLY A 234 7.94 1.37 14.23
C GLY A 234 8.12 0.85 15.66
N TRP A 235 9.26 0.29 16.01
CA TRP A 235 9.51 -0.30 17.33
C TRP A 235 10.11 0.69 18.33
N ARG A 236 10.99 1.59 17.89
CA ARG A 236 11.60 2.61 18.76
C ARG A 236 10.63 3.78 19.03
N TRP A 237 10.84 4.52 20.11
CA TRP A 237 9.96 5.63 20.50
C TRP A 237 9.87 6.75 19.44
N TRP A 238 10.93 6.96 18.67
CA TRP A 238 10.99 7.97 17.61
C TRP A 238 10.55 7.44 16.24
N GLU A 239 10.33 6.13 16.10
CA GLU A 239 9.85 5.53 14.85
C GLU A 239 8.33 5.78 14.72
N ILE A 240 7.99 6.97 14.21
CA ILE A 240 6.60 7.42 14.02
C ILE A 240 5.86 6.46 13.08
N ASP A 241 4.77 5.89 13.57
CA ASP A 241 3.93 4.94 12.84
C ASP A 241 2.47 5.36 12.99
N LEU A 242 2.00 6.16 12.02
CA LEU A 242 0.65 6.73 12.02
C LEU A 242 -0.42 5.64 11.83
N THR A 243 -0.11 4.62 11.04
CA THR A 243 -0.98 3.46 10.83
C THR A 243 -1.14 2.66 12.13
N TRP A 244 -0.06 2.49 12.92
CA TRP A 244 -0.15 1.90 14.25
C TRP A 244 -1.04 2.72 15.19
N TRP A 245 -0.96 4.05 15.15
CA TRP A 245 -1.85 4.89 15.97
C TRP A 245 -3.32 4.71 15.61
N ALA A 246 -3.64 4.53 14.33
CA ALA A 246 -5.00 4.19 13.89
C ALA A 246 -5.45 2.81 14.43
N ILE A 247 -4.58 1.78 14.38
CA ILE A 247 -4.88 0.47 14.98
C ILE A 247 -5.07 0.58 16.49
N LYS A 248 -4.23 1.36 17.18
CA LYS A 248 -4.33 1.62 18.63
C LYS A 248 -5.65 2.32 18.96
N PHE A 249 -6.06 3.31 18.17
CA PHE A 249 -7.36 3.96 18.33
C PHE A 249 -8.51 2.96 18.17
N LEU A 250 -8.52 2.16 17.09
CA LEU A 250 -9.53 1.12 16.87
C LEU A 250 -9.57 0.11 18.03
N LYS A 251 -8.42 -0.25 18.60
CA LYS A 251 -8.33 -1.13 19.77
C LYS A 251 -8.96 -0.47 21.00
N THR A 252 -8.65 0.80 21.26
CA THR A 252 -9.19 1.56 22.40
C THR A 252 -10.71 1.68 22.36
N VAL A 253 -11.30 1.88 21.18
CA VAL A 253 -12.76 1.94 21.02
C VAL A 253 -13.42 0.55 20.85
N GLY A 254 -12.67 -0.53 21.03
CA GLY A 254 -13.19 -1.91 20.99
C GLY A 254 -13.45 -2.49 19.60
N LEU A 255 -13.02 -1.80 18.52
CA LEU A 255 -13.19 -2.26 17.13
C LEU A 255 -12.05 -3.16 16.66
N ALA A 256 -10.83 -3.01 17.17
CA ALA A 256 -9.71 -3.90 16.85
C ALA A 256 -9.43 -4.89 17.98
N THR A 257 -9.38 -6.18 17.64
CA THR A 257 -9.10 -7.30 18.55
C THR A 257 -7.95 -8.14 18.01
N ASN A 258 -7.40 -9.03 18.85
CA ASN A 258 -6.28 -9.92 18.46
C ASN A 258 -5.09 -9.15 17.84
N VAL A 259 -4.79 -7.98 18.38
CA VAL A 259 -3.70 -7.13 17.90
C VAL A 259 -2.38 -7.78 18.29
N ASN A 260 -1.62 -8.22 17.30
CA ASN A 260 -0.32 -8.84 17.50
C ASN A 260 0.74 -7.77 17.81
N LEU A 261 1.40 -7.93 18.95
CA LEU A 261 2.37 -6.97 19.48
C LEU A 261 3.79 -7.54 19.36
N PRO A 262 4.81 -6.66 19.34
CA PRO A 262 6.20 -7.10 19.42
C PRO A 262 6.42 -8.07 20.60
N PRO A 263 7.19 -9.17 20.43
CA PRO A 263 7.50 -10.09 21.52
C PRO A 263 8.27 -9.39 22.64
N THR A 264 7.83 -9.56 23.89
CA THR A 264 8.40 -8.86 25.06
C THR A 264 9.91 -9.04 25.19
N GLN A 265 10.40 -10.27 24.98
CA GLN A 265 11.83 -10.61 25.05
C GLN A 265 12.70 -9.76 24.11
N VAL A 266 12.17 -9.43 22.93
CA VAL A 266 12.88 -8.63 21.93
C VAL A 266 12.95 -7.17 22.36
N ILE A 267 11.85 -6.63 22.92
CA ILE A 267 11.81 -5.26 23.45
C ILE A 267 12.82 -5.11 24.59
N GLU A 268 12.78 -6.03 25.57
CA GLU A 268 13.64 -6.01 26.75
C GLU A 268 15.13 -6.13 26.37
N SER A 269 15.47 -6.99 25.41
CA SER A 269 16.87 -7.19 24.98
C SER A 269 17.51 -5.95 24.34
N LYS A 270 16.71 -5.00 23.83
CA LYS A 270 17.22 -3.85 23.07
C LYS A 270 17.10 -2.51 23.80
N ASN A 271 16.55 -2.48 25.02
CA ASN A 271 16.41 -1.28 25.87
C ASN A 271 15.80 -0.06 25.13
N TRP A 272 14.70 -0.27 24.40
CA TRP A 272 14.01 0.78 23.63
C TRP A 272 12.86 1.46 24.35
#